data_AF-A0A0R2MCU0-F1
#
_entry.id   AF-A0A0R2MCU0-F1
#
_cell.length_a   1.000
_cell.length_b   1.000
_cell.length_c   1.000
_cell.angle_alpha   90.00
_cell.angle_beta   90.00
_cell.angle_gamma   90.00
#
_symmetry.space_group_name_H-M   'P 1'
#
loop_
_entity.id
_entity.type
_entity.pdbx_description
1 polymer ?
#
loop_
_entity_poly.entity_id
_entity_poly.type
_entity_poly.pdbx_seq_one_letter_code
_entity_poly.pdbx_strand_id
1 'polypeptide(L)'
;MKKLRATARVLRRYGGMIRPFDIVIIVALIILSFTPIAIFSYQQKQQAQRAEQIAKRQAKKSRTDYTAVVSHNGTVLKRVNLTTLTKTKRYTYRAKDGHYNTVTFEPKRVAITKANCSDQVCIRRGWITKPGQTIVCLPHKVLVEIKSGSGHVKSGGNGLVTE
;
A
#
# COMPACT_ATOMS: atom_id res chain seq x y z
N MET A 1 -25.30 26.47 -53.97
CA MET A 1 -26.29 25.49 -54.48
C MET A 1 -25.90 24.74 -55.76
N LYS A 2 -25.00 25.26 -56.63
CA LYS A 2 -24.62 24.57 -57.90
C LYS A 2 -23.79 23.28 -57.71
N LYS A 3 -22.94 23.18 -56.67
CA LYS A 3 -22.09 21.99 -56.44
C LYS A 3 -22.87 20.72 -56.05
N LEU A 4 -23.98 20.86 -55.30
CA LEU A 4 -24.86 19.74 -54.90
C LEU A 4 -25.61 19.09 -56.08
N ARG A 5 -25.90 19.86 -57.15
CA ARG A 5 -26.58 19.34 -58.34
C ARG A 5 -25.63 18.57 -59.27
N ALA A 6 -24.33 18.88 -59.24
CA ALA A 6 -23.32 18.17 -60.02
C ALA A 6 -23.05 16.78 -59.43
N THR A 7 -22.91 16.68 -58.11
CA THR A 7 -22.74 15.40 -57.41
C THR A 7 -23.94 14.47 -57.57
N ALA A 8 -25.16 15.01 -57.50
CA ALA A 8 -26.37 14.22 -57.75
C ALA A 8 -26.46 13.65 -59.17
N ARG A 9 -25.92 14.37 -60.18
CA ARG A 9 -25.95 13.94 -61.59
C ARG A 9 -24.94 12.82 -61.88
N VAL A 10 -23.77 12.86 -61.22
CA VAL A 10 -22.76 11.78 -61.30
C VAL A 10 -23.24 10.51 -60.60
N LEU A 11 -23.85 10.64 -59.42
CA LEU A 11 -24.38 9.51 -58.65
C LEU A 11 -25.48 8.74 -59.42
N ARG A 12 -26.32 9.48 -60.17
CA ARG A 12 -27.42 8.92 -60.96
C ARG A 12 -26.95 8.14 -62.20
N ARG A 13 -25.73 8.38 -62.69
CA ARG A 13 -25.15 7.64 -63.83
C ARG A 13 -24.61 6.26 -63.42
N TYR A 14 -24.14 6.12 -62.18
CA TYR A 14 -23.65 4.84 -61.63
C TYR A 14 -24.73 4.04 -60.89
N GLY A 15 -25.82 4.68 -60.43
CA GLY A 15 -26.90 4.02 -59.68
C GLY A 15 -27.76 3.02 -60.47
N GLY A 16 -27.71 3.03 -61.81
CA GLY A 16 -28.50 2.12 -62.65
C GLY A 16 -27.87 0.75 -62.92
N MET A 17 -26.58 0.58 -62.67
CA MET A 17 -25.85 -0.70 -62.86
C MET A 17 -25.79 -1.55 -61.59
N ILE A 18 -26.18 -0.99 -60.44
CA ILE A 18 -26.08 -1.67 -59.15
C ILE A 18 -27.38 -2.43 -58.92
N ARG A 19 -27.30 -3.76 -58.87
CA ARG A 19 -28.47 -4.58 -58.52
C ARG A 19 -28.92 -4.20 -57.11
N PRO A 20 -30.23 -4.20 -56.80
CA PRO A 20 -30.74 -3.77 -55.50
C PRO A 20 -30.09 -4.53 -54.32
N PHE A 21 -29.63 -5.76 -54.56
CA PHE A 21 -28.89 -6.57 -53.59
C PHE A 21 -27.46 -6.10 -53.28
N ASP A 22 -26.74 -5.48 -54.23
CA ASP A 22 -25.40 -4.95 -53.98
C ASP A 22 -25.43 -3.76 -53.02
N ILE A 23 -26.49 -2.94 -53.06
CA ILE A 23 -26.67 -1.81 -52.14
C ILE A 23 -26.82 -2.33 -50.70
N VAL A 24 -27.58 -3.42 -50.51
CA VAL A 24 -27.76 -4.04 -49.18
C VAL A 24 -26.42 -4.57 -48.65
N ILE A 25 -25.62 -5.20 -49.51
CA ILE A 25 -24.30 -5.72 -49.16
C ILE A 25 -23.34 -4.57 -48.78
N ILE A 26 -23.33 -3.49 -49.56
CA ILE A 26 -22.49 -2.32 -49.30
C ILE A 26 -22.86 -1.67 -47.96
N VAL A 27 -24.15 -1.51 -47.66
CA VAL A 27 -24.60 -0.94 -46.38
C VAL A 27 -24.25 -1.86 -45.21
N ALA A 28 -24.42 -3.18 -45.37
CA ALA A 28 -24.06 -4.15 -44.34
C ALA A 28 -22.55 -4.13 -44.03
N LEU A 29 -21.69 -4.08 -45.07
CA LEU A 29 -20.24 -3.99 -44.91
C LEU A 29 -19.80 -2.69 -44.24
N ILE A 30 -20.48 -1.57 -44.53
CA ILE A 30 -20.21 -0.29 -43.86
C ILE A 30 -20.51 -0.41 -42.36
N ILE A 31 -21.66 -0.96 -41.96
CA ILE A 31 -22.01 -1.12 -40.54
C ILE A 31 -21.02 -2.03 -39.80
N LEU A 32 -20.60 -3.13 -40.45
CA LEU A 32 -19.61 -4.07 -39.93
C LEU A 32 -18.20 -3.47 -39.82
N SER A 33 -17.91 -2.40 -40.56
CA SER A 33 -16.64 -1.67 -40.42
C SER A 33 -16.60 -0.78 -39.16
N PHE A 34 -17.76 -0.40 -38.62
CA PHE A 34 -17.87 0.45 -37.43
C PHE A 34 -18.00 -0.33 -36.12
N THR A 35 -18.30 -1.64 -36.15
CA THR A 35 -18.34 -2.50 -34.95
C THR A 35 -17.01 -2.58 -34.21
N PRO A 36 -15.84 -2.71 -34.86
CA PRO A 36 -14.55 -2.70 -34.16
C PRO A 36 -14.30 -1.40 -33.40
N ILE A 37 -14.72 -0.26 -33.94
CA ILE A 37 -14.57 1.06 -33.31
C ILE A 37 -15.45 1.17 -32.06
N ALA A 38 -16.69 0.68 -32.15
CA ALA A 38 -17.58 0.60 -31.00
C ALA A 38 -17.00 -0.29 -29.88
N ILE A 39 -16.53 -1.49 -30.21
CA ILE A 39 -15.92 -2.43 -29.24
C ILE A 39 -14.69 -1.79 -28.58
N PHE A 40 -13.82 -1.16 -29.37
CA PHE A 40 -12.60 -0.52 -28.87
C PHE A 40 -12.91 0.65 -27.92
N SER A 41 -13.90 1.50 -28.24
CA SER A 41 -14.34 2.60 -27.35
C SER A 41 -14.93 2.10 -26.02
N TYR A 42 -15.66 0.98 -26.04
CA TYR A 42 -16.15 0.33 -24.83
C TYR A 42 -15.01 -0.28 -24.00
N GLN A 43 -13.98 -0.81 -24.67
CA GLN A 43 -12.82 -1.40 -24.03
C GLN A 43 -11.85 -0.36 -23.45
N GLN A 44 -11.77 0.84 -24.03
CA GLN A 44 -10.92 1.94 -23.56
C GLN A 44 -11.35 2.47 -22.18
N LYS A 45 -12.65 2.43 -21.84
CA LYS A 45 -13.16 2.76 -20.49
C LYS A 45 -12.63 1.83 -19.39
N GLN A 46 -12.38 0.56 -19.71
CA GLN A 46 -11.88 -0.42 -18.74
C GLN A 46 -10.39 -0.19 -18.37
N GLN A 47 -9.60 0.36 -19.29
CA GLN A 47 -8.17 0.62 -19.04
C GLN A 47 -7.95 1.80 -18.08
N ALA A 48 -8.75 2.86 -18.20
CA ALA A 48 -8.69 4.03 -17.30
C ALA A 48 -9.00 3.65 -15.84
N GLN A 49 -10.02 2.82 -15.62
CA GLN A 49 -10.38 2.36 -14.26
C GLN A 49 -9.32 1.45 -13.65
N ARG A 50 -8.65 0.60 -14.45
CA ARG A 50 -7.56 -0.26 -13.97
C ARG A 50 -6.33 0.57 -13.57
N ALA A 51 -5.96 1.59 -14.33
CA ALA A 51 -4.84 2.47 -13.99
C ALA A 51 -5.07 3.23 -12.67
N GLU A 52 -6.27 3.76 -12.46
CA GLU A 52 -6.63 4.45 -11.21
C GLU A 52 -6.66 3.49 -10.00
N GLN A 53 -7.19 2.28 -10.17
CA GLN A 53 -7.19 1.27 -9.11
C GLN A 53 -5.77 0.80 -8.76
N ILE A 54 -4.88 0.67 -9.75
CA ILE A 54 -3.47 0.34 -9.54
C ILE A 54 -2.78 1.49 -8.80
N ALA A 55 -3.00 2.75 -9.20
CA ALA A 55 -2.44 3.92 -8.51
C ALA A 55 -2.91 4.02 -7.06
N LYS A 56 -4.20 3.79 -6.77
CA LYS A 56 -4.75 3.79 -5.40
C LYS A 56 -4.19 2.63 -4.55
N ARG A 57 -4.04 1.43 -5.14
CA ARG A 57 -3.41 0.28 -4.47
C ARG A 57 -1.92 0.51 -4.20
N GLN A 58 -1.20 1.11 -5.14
CA GLN A 58 0.22 1.47 -4.98
C GLN A 58 0.41 2.57 -3.93
N ALA A 59 -0.41 3.62 -3.94
CA ALA A 59 -0.39 4.67 -2.92
C ALA A 59 -0.70 4.12 -1.51
N LYS A 60 -1.61 3.14 -1.40
CA LYS A 60 -1.90 2.45 -0.13
C LYS A 60 -0.77 1.51 0.30
N LYS A 61 -0.11 0.81 -0.63
CA LYS A 61 1.03 -0.08 -0.37
C LYS A 61 2.32 0.66 -0.04
N SER A 62 2.44 1.93 -0.45
CA SER A 62 3.59 2.81 -0.17
C SER A 62 3.60 3.38 1.26
N ARG A 63 2.58 3.12 2.08
CA ARG A 63 2.63 3.52 3.50
C ARG A 63 3.51 2.54 4.25
N THR A 64 4.74 2.98 4.55
CA THR A 64 5.66 2.26 5.43
C THR A 64 5.02 2.12 6.81
N ASP A 65 4.58 0.90 7.14
CA ASP A 65 4.00 0.59 8.44
C ASP A 65 5.11 0.42 9.48
N TYR A 66 5.04 1.16 10.59
CA TYR A 66 5.97 1.03 11.71
C TYR A 66 5.33 0.21 12.82
N THR A 67 6.00 -0.85 13.26
CA THR A 67 5.55 -1.72 14.34
C THR A 67 6.55 -1.73 15.46
N ALA A 68 6.13 -1.31 16.66
CA ALA A 68 6.91 -1.48 17.88
C ALA A 68 6.78 -2.92 18.38
N VAL A 69 7.90 -3.56 18.66
CA VAL A 69 7.99 -4.93 19.18
C VAL A 69 8.63 -4.87 20.57
N VAL A 70 7.94 -5.41 21.56
CA VAL A 70 8.46 -5.58 22.92
C VAL A 70 8.80 -7.06 23.11
N SER A 71 10.02 -7.33 23.55
CA SER A 71 10.53 -8.67 23.78
C SER A 71 11.23 -8.76 25.14
N HIS A 72 11.21 -9.96 25.72
CA HIS A 72 11.90 -10.30 26.94
C HIS A 72 12.66 -11.62 26.72
N ASN A 73 13.97 -11.64 26.98
CA ASN A 73 14.84 -12.78 26.67
C ASN A 73 14.69 -13.28 25.22
N GLY A 74 14.59 -12.37 24.25
CA GLY A 74 14.41 -12.70 22.83
C GLY A 74 12.99 -13.17 22.44
N THR A 75 12.12 -13.47 23.40
CA THR A 75 10.74 -13.84 23.12
C THR A 75 9.85 -12.61 23.00
N VAL A 76 9.11 -12.50 21.88
CA VAL A 76 8.22 -11.36 21.65
C VAL A 76 6.98 -11.46 22.53
N LEU A 77 6.78 -10.44 23.36
CA LEU A 77 5.64 -10.32 24.26
C LEU A 77 4.50 -9.52 23.63
N LYS A 78 4.83 -8.44 22.91
CA LYS A 78 3.82 -7.53 22.36
C LYS A 78 4.28 -6.92 21.03
N ARG A 79 3.34 -6.78 20.11
CA ARG A 79 3.48 -5.98 18.88
C ARG A 79 2.40 -4.92 18.84
N VAL A 80 2.78 -3.70 18.48
CA VAL A 80 1.86 -2.57 18.30
C VAL A 80 2.22 -1.83 17.03
N ASN A 81 1.28 -1.75 16.08
CA ASN A 81 1.45 -0.91 14.89
C ASN A 81 1.30 0.56 15.30
N LEU A 82 2.39 1.32 15.22
CA LEU A 82 2.47 2.73 15.57
C LEU A 82 1.87 3.64 14.49
N THR A 83 1.83 3.20 13.23
CA THR A 83 1.26 3.94 12.09
C THR A 83 -0.26 4.00 12.17
N THR A 84 -0.91 2.92 12.61
CA THR A 84 -2.37 2.84 12.77
C THR A 84 -2.87 3.26 14.15
N LEU A 85 -1.96 3.54 15.09
CA LEU A 85 -2.31 3.85 16.47
C LEU A 85 -2.86 5.28 16.59
N THR A 86 -4.09 5.41 17.09
CA THR A 86 -4.75 6.71 17.28
C THR A 86 -4.74 7.20 18.73
N LYS A 87 -4.69 6.29 19.70
CA LYS A 87 -4.72 6.58 21.14
C LYS A 87 -3.51 6.00 21.85
N THR A 88 -3.07 6.69 22.89
CA THR A 88 -1.99 6.22 23.77
C THR A 88 -2.36 4.89 24.42
N LYS A 89 -1.44 3.92 24.39
CA LYS A 89 -1.57 2.62 25.05
C LYS A 89 -0.41 2.40 25.99
N ARG A 90 -0.65 1.76 27.12
CA ARG A 90 0.39 1.36 28.07
C ARG A 90 0.40 -0.15 28.21
N TYR A 91 1.58 -0.74 28.26
CA TYR A 91 1.79 -2.15 28.50
C TYR A 91 2.84 -2.29 29.60
N THR A 92 2.51 -3.01 30.66
CA THR A 92 3.45 -3.28 31.75
C THR A 92 3.81 -4.76 31.73
N TYR A 93 5.10 -5.03 31.51
CA TYR A 93 5.69 -6.33 31.77
C TYR A 93 6.04 -6.42 33.25
N ARG A 94 5.71 -7.55 33.90
CA ARG A 94 6.09 -7.89 35.28
C ARG A 94 6.70 -9.29 35.31
N ALA A 95 7.91 -9.39 35.82
CA ALA A 95 8.58 -10.65 36.08
C ALA A 95 8.22 -11.19 37.47
N LYS A 96 8.52 -12.48 37.72
CA LYS A 96 8.16 -13.18 38.97
C LYS A 96 8.91 -12.65 40.20
N ASP A 97 10.09 -12.09 39.97
CA ASP A 97 10.96 -11.45 40.96
C ASP A 97 10.53 -10.03 41.35
N GLY A 98 9.43 -9.52 40.75
CA GLY A 98 8.92 -8.17 41.01
C GLY A 98 9.53 -7.08 40.13
N HIS A 99 10.44 -7.42 39.22
CA HIS A 99 10.94 -6.47 38.21
C HIS A 99 9.84 -6.13 37.19
N TYR A 100 9.78 -4.87 36.78
CA TYR A 100 8.78 -4.41 35.83
C TYR A 100 9.30 -3.32 34.88
N ASN A 101 8.69 -3.28 33.69
CA ASN A 101 8.86 -2.20 32.72
C ASN A 101 7.49 -1.83 32.13
N THR A 102 7.13 -0.56 32.21
CA THR A 102 5.95 0.01 31.57
C THR A 102 6.35 0.71 30.27
N VAL A 103 5.97 0.10 29.16
CA VAL A 103 6.12 0.64 27.81
C VAL A 103 4.87 1.45 27.47
N THR A 104 5.05 2.70 27.05
CA THR A 104 3.98 3.56 26.55
C THR A 104 4.14 3.72 25.04
N PHE A 105 3.06 3.42 24.31
CA PHE A 105 2.95 3.59 22.87
C PHE A 105 2.05 4.78 22.59
N GLU A 106 2.53 5.69 21.76
CA GLU A 106 1.78 6.82 21.26
C GLU A 106 1.81 6.83 19.73
N PRO A 107 0.93 7.60 19.06
CA PRO A 107 0.97 7.70 17.62
C PRO A 107 2.39 8.01 17.13
N LYS A 108 2.95 7.12 16.30
CA LYS A 108 4.31 7.22 15.73
C LYS A 108 5.50 7.17 16.72
N ARG A 109 5.30 6.89 18.02
CA ARG A 109 6.41 6.86 19.00
C ARG A 109 6.21 5.85 20.13
N VAL A 110 7.30 5.37 20.72
CA VAL A 110 7.28 4.46 21.86
C VAL A 110 8.40 4.77 22.85
N ALA A 111 8.15 4.59 24.15
CA ALA A 111 9.13 4.78 25.21
C ALA A 111 8.90 3.81 26.37
N ILE A 112 9.95 3.53 27.15
CA ILE A 112 9.79 2.95 28.49
C ILE A 112 9.62 4.11 29.46
N THR A 113 8.44 4.19 30.07
CA THR A 113 8.04 5.34 30.91
C THR A 113 8.19 5.08 32.40
N LYS A 114 8.17 3.80 32.83
CA LYS A 114 8.41 3.40 34.22
C LYS A 114 9.17 2.07 34.22
N ALA A 115 10.12 1.93 35.13
CA ALA A 115 10.85 0.70 35.39
C ALA A 115 11.50 0.79 36.77
N ASN A 116 11.68 -0.34 37.45
CA ASN A 116 12.42 -0.43 38.72
C ASN A 116 13.86 -0.95 38.56
N CYS A 117 14.46 -0.78 37.37
CA CYS A 117 15.86 -1.14 37.13
C CYS A 117 16.81 -0.15 37.82
N SER A 118 17.94 -0.60 38.34
CA SER A 118 18.91 0.27 39.03
C SER A 118 19.49 1.37 38.13
N ASP A 119 19.78 1.04 36.88
CA ASP A 119 20.50 1.95 35.96
C ASP A 119 19.63 3.06 35.37
N GLN A 120 18.30 2.87 35.33
CA GLN A 120 17.30 3.74 34.71
C GLN A 120 17.63 4.19 33.26
N VAL A 121 18.53 3.49 32.56
CA VAL A 121 18.99 3.86 31.20
C VAL A 121 17.83 3.82 30.21
N CYS A 122 16.97 2.82 30.35
CA CYS A 122 15.82 2.63 29.47
C CYS A 122 14.80 3.77 29.57
N ILE A 123 14.65 4.40 30.73
CA ILE A 123 13.77 5.56 30.92
C ILE A 123 14.44 6.82 30.35
N ARG A 124 15.73 7.03 30.67
CA ARG A 124 16.49 8.18 30.17
C ARG A 124 16.60 8.20 28.65
N ARG A 125 16.55 7.03 27.99
CA ARG A 125 16.54 6.92 26.52
C ARG A 125 15.39 7.68 25.86
N GLY A 126 14.26 7.82 26.56
CA GLY A 126 13.09 8.57 26.10
C GLY A 126 12.38 7.94 24.91
N TRP A 127 11.73 8.79 24.10
CA TRP A 127 10.92 8.37 22.97
C TRP A 127 11.78 8.01 21.75
N ILE A 128 11.48 6.87 21.15
CA ILE A 128 11.98 6.47 19.83
C ILE A 128 10.85 6.53 18.80
N THR A 129 11.20 6.84 17.55
CA THR A 129 10.25 7.15 16.46
C THR A 129 10.61 6.51 15.13
N LYS A 130 11.89 6.23 14.89
CA LYS A 130 12.39 5.74 13.60
C LYS A 130 12.60 4.21 13.63
N PRO A 131 12.40 3.52 12.49
CA PRO A 131 12.74 2.10 12.39
C PRO A 131 14.23 1.87 12.67
N GLY A 132 14.55 0.71 13.27
CA GLY A 132 15.91 0.36 13.71
C GLY A 132 16.33 0.99 15.04
N GLN A 133 15.58 1.96 15.57
CA GLN A 133 15.83 2.45 16.93
C GLN A 133 15.36 1.42 17.97
N THR A 134 16.15 1.30 19.03
CA THR A 134 15.90 0.39 20.15
C THR A 134 15.96 1.09 21.50
N ILE A 135 15.23 0.53 22.46
CA ILE A 135 15.35 0.81 23.89
C ILE A 135 15.63 -0.52 24.58
N VAL A 136 16.73 -0.59 25.32
CA VAL A 136 17.15 -1.79 26.03
C VAL A 136 17.12 -1.53 27.53
N CYS A 137 16.52 -2.43 28.29
CA CYS A 137 16.69 -2.54 29.72
C CYS A 137 17.46 -3.83 29.99
N LEU A 138 18.79 -3.70 30.12
CA LEU A 138 19.68 -4.84 30.31
C LEU A 138 19.38 -5.63 31.59
N PRO A 139 19.18 -4.99 32.77
CA PRO A 139 18.92 -5.74 34.00
C PRO A 139 17.67 -6.61 33.93
N HIS A 140 16.61 -6.11 33.28
CA HIS A 140 15.35 -6.85 33.13
C HIS A 140 15.26 -7.61 31.80
N LYS A 141 16.31 -7.60 30.98
CA LYS A 141 16.38 -8.29 29.67
C LYS A 141 15.20 -7.96 28.74
N VAL A 142 14.69 -6.72 28.82
CA VAL A 142 13.59 -6.20 27.98
C VAL A 142 14.17 -5.39 26.82
N LEU A 143 13.71 -5.66 25.61
CA LEU A 143 14.05 -4.93 24.39
C LEU A 143 12.78 -4.42 23.70
N VAL A 144 12.77 -3.12 23.38
CA VAL A 144 11.76 -2.47 22.54
C VAL A 144 12.41 -2.00 21.25
N GLU A 145 11.87 -2.39 20.09
CA GLU A 145 12.41 -2.05 18.77
C GLU A 145 11.29 -1.57 17.84
N ILE A 146 11.56 -0.58 16.99
CA ILE A 146 10.64 -0.21 15.90
C ILE A 146 11.08 -0.92 14.61
N LYS A 147 10.19 -1.74 14.05
CA LYS A 147 10.38 -2.45 12.78
C LYS A 147 9.54 -1.83 11.66
N SER A 148 10.07 -1.82 10.45
CA SER A 148 9.33 -1.46 9.24
C SER A 148 8.62 -2.70 8.67
N GLY A 149 7.34 -2.57 8.31
CA GLY A 149 6.51 -3.65 7.76
C GLY A 149 6.93 -4.15 6.38
N SER A 150 7.82 -3.41 5.68
CA SER A 150 8.44 -3.84 4.43
C SER A 150 9.71 -4.68 4.62
N GLY A 151 10.18 -4.86 5.86
CA GLY A 151 11.34 -5.67 6.16
C GLY A 151 10.94 -6.98 6.83
N HIS A 152 11.10 -8.10 6.11
CA HIS A 152 11.23 -9.42 6.74
C HIS A 152 12.50 -9.42 7.60
N VAL A 153 12.45 -8.85 8.80
CA VAL A 153 13.52 -9.00 9.78
C VAL A 153 13.34 -10.38 10.40
N LYS A 154 14.01 -11.36 9.81
CA LYS A 154 14.23 -12.66 10.44
C LYS A 154 14.72 -12.38 11.85
N SER A 155 13.96 -12.83 12.83
CA SER A 155 14.35 -12.82 14.24
C SER A 155 15.43 -13.89 14.41
N GLY A 156 16.63 -13.63 13.89
CA GLY A 156 17.83 -14.42 14.11
C GLY A 156 18.69 -13.64 15.09
N GLY A 157 18.96 -14.25 16.24
CA GLY A 157 19.86 -13.69 17.23
C GLY A 157 21.25 -13.43 16.66
N ASN A 158 21.99 -12.63 17.43
CA ASN A 158 23.44 -12.47 17.41
C ASN A 158 23.92 -11.38 16.44
N GLY A 159 23.77 -10.13 16.88
CA GLY A 159 24.52 -8.99 16.35
C GLY A 159 25.83 -8.82 17.12
N LEU A 160 26.90 -9.33 16.53
CA LEU A 160 28.24 -8.72 16.49
C LEU A 160 29.00 -8.52 17.81
N VAL A 161 29.77 -9.55 18.17
CA VAL A 161 31.18 -9.36 18.49
C VAL A 161 31.93 -9.91 17.26
N THR A 162 32.54 -9.04 16.48
CA THR A 162 33.51 -9.43 15.45
C THR A 162 34.76 -8.63 15.70
N GLU A 163 35.78 -9.38 16.12
CA GLU A 163 37.20 -9.06 16.35
C GLU A 163 37.54 -7.95 17.35
#